data_AF-A0A2L2Z757-F1
#
_entry.id   AF-A0A2L2Z757-F1
#
_cell.length_a   1.000
_cell.length_b   1.000
_cell.length_c   1.000
_cell.angle_alpha   90.00
_cell.angle_beta   90.00
_cell.angle_gamma   90.00
#
_symmetry.space_group_name_H-M   'P 1'
#
loop_
_entity.id
_entity.type
_entity.pdbx_description
1 polymer ?
#
loop_
_entity_poly.entity_id
_entity_poly.type
_entity_poly.pdbx_seq_one_letter_code
_entity_poly.pdbx_strand_id
1 'polypeptide(L)' 'GCEGGLMDHAFQYINQNNGIDTEAAFPFTADVGDRCFFMIAIVGASCTGYVEFSSGDEVALNKAAATVGPISVA' A
#
# COMPACT_ATOMS: atom_id res chain seq x y z
N GLY A 1 10.89 -0.33 -5.79
CA GLY A 1 10.66 -0.55 -7.23
C GLY A 1 10.94 -2.00 -7.55
N CYS A 2 11.33 -2.37 -8.76
CA CYS A 2 11.58 -3.78 -9.11
C CYS A 2 12.69 -4.45 -8.28
N GLU A 3 13.57 -3.68 -7.65
CA GLU A 3 14.63 -4.16 -6.75
C GLU A 3 14.16 -4.37 -5.30
N GLY A 4 12.86 -4.31 -5.05
CA GLY A 4 12.26 -4.49 -3.73
C GLY A 4 11.64 -3.23 -3.13
N GLY A 5 10.99 -3.42 -1.99
CA GLY A 5 10.28 -2.40 -1.23
C GLY A 5 9.54 -3.02 -0.04
N LEU A 6 9.16 -2.18 0.92
CA LEU A 6 8.39 -2.56 2.09
C LEU A 6 6.96 -2.01 2.00
N MET A 7 6.00 -2.71 2.61
CA MET A 7 4.57 -2.37 2.53
C MET A 7 4.24 -1.09 3.30
N ASP A 8 4.89 -0.85 4.43
CA ASP A 8 4.78 0.37 5.24
C ASP A 8 5.17 1.63 4.45
N HIS A 9 6.27 1.57 3.69
CA HIS A 9 6.68 2.64 2.79
C HIS A 9 5.63 2.93 1.72
N ALA A 10 4.97 1.89 1.18
CA ALA A 10 3.88 2.07 0.22
C ALA A 10 2.67 2.74 0.87
N PHE A 11 2.24 2.32 2.07
CA PHE A 11 1.14 2.97 2.79
C PHE A 11 1.47 4.43 3.16
N GLN A 12 2.71 4.69 3.57
CA GLN A 12 3.19 6.03 3.86
C GLN A 12 3.13 6.93 2.62
N TYR A 13 3.57 6.43 1.46
CA TYR A 13 3.48 7.14 0.19
C TYR A 13 2.03 7.52 -0.13
N ILE A 14 1.07 6.57 -0.07
CA ILE A 14 -0.33 6.84 -0.40
C ILE A 14 -0.92 7.92 0.50
N ASN A 15 -0.55 7.91 1.80
CA ASN A 15 -0.99 8.92 2.75
C ASN A 15 -0.42 10.31 2.40
N GLN A 16 0.88 10.41 2.16
CA GLN A 16 1.53 11.68 1.80
C GLN A 16 1.10 12.20 0.42
N ASN A 17 0.86 11.29 -0.53
CA ASN A 17 0.43 11.57 -1.89
C ASN A 17 -1.07 11.86 -1.99
N ASN A 18 -1.83 11.68 -0.89
CA ASN A 18 -3.28 11.82 -0.81
C ASN A 18 -4.06 10.96 -1.80
N GLY A 19 -3.50 9.80 -2.19
CA GLY A 19 -4.19 8.92 -3.12
C GLY A 19 -3.29 7.91 -3.81
N ILE A 20 -3.96 6.90 -4.38
CA ILE A 20 -3.42 5.93 -5.32
C ILE A 20 -4.38 5.75 -6.48
N ASP A 21 -3.84 5.60 -7.69
CA ASP A 21 -4.62 5.48 -8.91
C ASP A 21 -5.24 4.09 -9.05
N THR A 22 -6.32 3.99 -9.84
CA THR A 22 -6.94 2.71 -10.18
C THR A 22 -6.10 1.92 -11.18
N GLU A 23 -6.09 0.58 -11.07
CA GLU A 23 -5.40 -0.31 -12.03
C GLU A 23 -5.85 -0.08 -13.48
N ALA A 24 -7.13 0.23 -13.71
CA ALA A 24 -7.64 0.48 -15.05
C ALA A 24 -7.04 1.72 -15.71
N ALA A 25 -6.68 2.73 -14.91
CA ALA A 25 -6.13 4.00 -15.38
C ALA A 25 -4.59 4.05 -15.29
N PHE A 26 -4.00 3.25 -14.40
CA PHE A 26 -2.56 3.04 -14.27
C PHE A 26 -2.25 1.53 -14.29
N PRO A 27 -2.17 0.90 -15.48
CA PRO A 27 -1.95 -0.54 -15.58
C PRO A 27 -0.52 -0.94 -15.22
N PHE A 28 -0.34 -2.10 -14.61
CA PHE A 28 0.98 -2.64 -14.30
C PHE A 28 1.79 -3.00 -15.56
N THR A 29 3.03 -2.50 -15.64
CA THR A 29 3.93 -2.70 -16.80
C THR A 29 5.05 -3.72 -16.56
N ALA A 30 5.20 -4.23 -15.33
CA ALA A 30 6.33 -5.08 -14.93
C ALA A 30 7.72 -4.45 -15.14
N ASP A 31 7.82 -3.12 -15.18
CA ASP A 31 9.07 -2.38 -15.33
C ASP A 31 9.07 -1.12 -14.46
N VAL A 32 10.25 -0.61 -14.13
CA VAL A 32 10.41 0.70 -13.50
C VAL A 32 10.35 1.75 -14.61
N GLY A 33 9.24 2.47 -14.71
CA GLY A 33 9.12 3.56 -15.67
C GLY A 33 10.10 4.71 -15.40
N ASP A 34 10.35 5.53 -16.42
CA ASP A 34 11.30 6.66 -16.36
C ASP A 34 10.90 7.74 -15.33
N ARG A 35 9.62 7.79 -14.95
CA ARG A 35 9.07 8.73 -13.97
C ARG A 35 7.78 8.20 -13.33
N CYS A 36 7.36 8.87 -12.26
CA CYS A 36 6.03 8.69 -11.68
C CYS A 36 4.97 9.37 -12.57
N PHE A 37 3.91 8.64 -12.94
CA PHE A 37 2.79 9.15 -13.73
C PHE A 37 1.50 9.26 -12.90
N PHE A 38 1.61 9.45 -11.59
CA PHE A 38 0.44 9.64 -10.72
C PHE A 38 -0.43 10.81 -11.19
N MET A 39 -1.75 10.62 -11.19
CA MET A 39 -2.71 11.61 -11.65
C MET A 39 -3.87 11.75 -10.68
N ILE A 40 -3.99 12.91 -10.02
CA ILE A 40 -5.06 13.22 -9.04
C ILE A 40 -6.47 12.94 -9.59
N ALA A 41 -6.68 13.11 -10.90
CA ALA A 41 -7.98 12.90 -11.56
C ALA A 41 -8.46 11.44 -11.59
N ILE A 42 -7.58 10.45 -11.34
CA ILE A 42 -7.88 9.02 -11.44
C ILE A 42 -7.61 8.25 -10.14
N VAL A 43 -7.52 8.98 -9.03
CA VAL A 43 -7.38 8.41 -7.68
C VAL A 43 -8.55 7.47 -7.39
N GLY A 44 -8.24 6.21 -7.11
CA GLY A 44 -9.20 5.18 -6.75
C GLY A 44 -9.38 5.01 -5.25
N ALA A 45 -8.36 5.33 -4.45
CA ALA A 45 -8.40 5.21 -3.00
C ALA A 45 -7.39 6.16 -2.33
N SER A 46 -7.61 6.44 -1.05
CA SER A 46 -6.69 7.19 -0.17
C SER A 46 -6.37 6.37 1.09
N CYS A 47 -5.23 6.66 1.70
CA CYS A 47 -4.81 6.02 2.96
C CYS A 47 -4.61 7.11 4.01
N THR A 48 -5.11 6.93 5.23
CA THR A 48 -4.89 7.87 6.33
C THR A 48 -3.69 7.52 7.21
N GLY A 49 -3.09 6.33 7.02
CA GLY A 49 -1.98 5.82 7.81
C GLY A 49 -1.96 4.29 7.88
N TYR A 50 -1.04 3.75 8.69
CA TYR A 50 -0.88 2.32 8.92
C TYR A 50 -0.58 2.05 10.40
N VAL A 51 -0.75 0.80 10.81
CA VAL A 51 -0.41 0.32 12.15
C VAL A 51 0.50 -0.89 12.00
N GLU A 52 1.56 -0.95 12.80
CA GLU A 52 2.48 -2.08 12.86
C GLU A 52 2.24 -2.90 14.13
N PHE A 53 2.40 -4.22 14.00
CA PHE A 53 2.34 -5.14 15.12
C PHE A 53 3.73 -5.40 15.68
N SER A 54 3.80 -5.80 16.95
CA SER A 54 5.04 -6.34 17.50
C SER A 54 5.43 -7.61 16.76
N SER A 55 6.71 -7.76 16.44
CA SER A 55 7.20 -8.94 15.72
C SER A 55 6.87 -10.23 16.48
N GLY A 56 6.29 -11.20 15.78
CA GLY A 56 5.89 -12.50 16.32
C GLY A 56 4.57 -12.51 17.12
N ASP A 57 3.82 -11.41 17.20
CA ASP A 57 2.53 -11.37 17.90
C ASP A 57 1.39 -11.91 17.02
N GLU A 58 1.35 -13.24 16.87
CA GLU A 58 0.32 -13.93 16.09
C GLU A 58 -1.08 -13.78 16.69
N VAL A 59 -1.21 -13.53 18.00
CA VAL A 59 -2.49 -13.31 18.65
C VAL A 59 -3.08 -11.97 18.21
N ALA A 60 -2.27 -10.91 18.21
CA ALA A 60 -2.68 -9.62 17.68
C ALA A 60 -2.99 -9.69 16.17
N LEU A 61 -2.17 -10.41 15.40
CA LEU A 61 -2.39 -10.60 13.96
C LEU A 61 -3.71 -11.31 13.67
N ASN A 62 -4.00 -12.42 14.35
CA ASN A 62 -5.25 -13.17 14.18
C ASN A 62 -6.47 -12.28 14.51
N LYS A 63 -6.40 -11.55 15.63
CA LYS A 63 -7.46 -10.61 16.01
C LYS A 63 -7.66 -9.54 14.95
N ALA A 64 -6.58 -8.93 14.45
CA ALA A 64 -6.65 -7.90 13.42
C ALA A 64 -7.22 -8.44 12.11
N ALA A 65 -6.81 -9.64 11.68
CA ALA A 65 -7.35 -10.30 10.49
C ALA A 65 -8.87 -10.51 10.60
N ALA A 66 -9.36 -10.87 11.79
CA ALA A 66 -10.78 -11.08 12.04
C ALA A 66 -11.59 -9.78 12.14
N THR A 67 -11.03 -8.70 12.69
CA THR A 67 -11.78 -7.48 13.01
C THR A 67 -11.58 -6.32 12.04
N VAL A 68 -10.41 -6.24 11.40
CA VAL A 68 -10.05 -5.15 10.47
C VAL A 68 -10.17 -5.62 9.02
N GLY A 69 -9.68 -6.82 8.72
CA GLY A 69 -9.67 -7.39 7.37
C GLY A 69 -8.28 -7.90 6.97
N PRO A 70 -7.99 -8.02 5.67
CA PRO A 70 -6.70 -8.51 5.17
C PRO A 70 -5.52 -7.69 5.69
N ILE A 71 -4.45 -8.38 6.10
CA ILE A 71 -3.24 -7.78 6.68
C ILE A 71 -2.02 -8.12 5.80
N SER A 72 -1.19 -7.12 5.49
CA SER A 72 0.10 -7.32 4.81
C SER A 72 1.15 -7.89 5.76
N VAL A 73 1.83 -8.97 5.36
CA VAL A 73 2.87 -9.66 6.15
C VAL A 73 4.07 -10.03 5.28
N ALA A 74 5.25 -10.24 5.88
CA ALA A 74 6.48 -10.69 5.23
C ALA A 74 7.19 -11.74 6.09
#